data_AF-A0A8T7B100-F1
#
_entry.id   AF-A0A8T7B100-F1
#
_cell.length_a   1.000
_cell.length_b   1.000
_cell.length_c   1.000
_cell.angle_alpha   90.00
_cell.angle_beta   90.00
_cell.angle_gamma   90.00
#
_symmetry.space_group_name_H-M   'P 1'
#
loop_
_entity.id
_entity.type
_entity.pdbx_description
1 polymer ?
#
loop_
_entity_poly.entity_id
_entity_poly.type
_entity_poly.pdbx_seq_one_letter_code
_entity_poly.pdbx_strand_id
1 'polypeptide(L)' 'MFRCIAVIVSSAAAIAAAAVPAHAGSVHALGAGDLVGETKVIAARYEDTFLDIGRAHGVGFEELRKANPEVNAWVPG' A
#
# COMPACT_ATOMS: atom_id res chain seq x y z
N MET A 1 -15.40 -10.26 -65.40
CA MET A 1 -16.17 -10.50 -64.15
C MET A 1 -15.21 -11.06 -63.11
N PHE A 2 -14.42 -10.20 -62.46
CA PHE A 2 -13.39 -10.60 -61.47
C PHE A 2 -13.96 -10.42 -60.07
N ARG A 3 -14.10 -11.50 -59.30
CA ARG A 3 -14.57 -11.46 -57.91
C ARG A 3 -13.34 -11.47 -56.98
N CYS A 4 -13.08 -10.35 -56.33
CA CYS A 4 -12.14 -10.25 -55.21
C CYS A 4 -12.74 -10.94 -53.98
N ILE A 5 -12.05 -11.95 -53.44
CA ILE A 5 -12.35 -12.51 -52.12
C ILE A 5 -11.23 -12.04 -51.20
N ALA A 6 -11.55 -11.08 -50.33
CA ALA A 6 -10.66 -10.63 -49.27
C ALA A 6 -10.81 -11.59 -48.08
N VAL A 7 -9.75 -12.32 -47.74
CA VAL A 7 -9.70 -13.15 -46.52
C VAL A 7 -9.22 -12.26 -45.38
N ILE A 8 -10.11 -11.91 -44.46
CA ILE A 8 -9.77 -11.19 -43.24
C ILE A 8 -9.31 -12.23 -42.21
N VAL A 9 -8.00 -12.29 -41.93
CA VAL A 9 -7.45 -13.10 -40.84
C VAL A 9 -7.62 -12.33 -39.54
N SER A 10 -8.61 -12.72 -38.73
CA SER A 10 -8.79 -12.20 -37.38
C SER A 10 -7.90 -13.00 -36.42
N SER A 11 -6.78 -12.42 -36.00
CA SER A 11 -5.92 -13.00 -34.96
C SER A 11 -6.44 -12.58 -33.58
N ALA A 12 -7.12 -13.51 -32.89
CA ALA A 12 -7.47 -13.34 -31.49
C ALA A 12 -6.23 -13.53 -30.61
N ALA A 13 -5.73 -12.45 -29.98
CA ALA A 13 -4.68 -12.53 -28.98
C ALA A 13 -5.29 -13.01 -27.65
N ALA A 14 -4.91 -14.20 -27.19
CA ALA A 14 -5.30 -14.71 -25.88
C ALA A 14 -4.54 -13.97 -24.79
N ILE A 15 -5.25 -13.30 -23.88
CA ILE A 15 -4.66 -12.72 -22.67
C ILE A 15 -4.41 -13.87 -21.70
N ALA A 16 -3.14 -14.22 -21.49
CA ALA A 16 -2.75 -15.19 -20.47
C ALA A 16 -2.93 -14.57 -19.07
N ALA A 17 -3.78 -15.18 -18.24
CA ALA A 17 -3.93 -14.79 -16.84
C ALA A 17 -2.69 -15.25 -16.06
N ALA A 18 -1.85 -14.30 -15.62
CA ALA A 18 -0.77 -14.58 -14.69
C ALA A 18 -1.36 -14.79 -13.28
N ALA A 19 -1.09 -15.94 -12.66
CA ALA A 19 -1.45 -16.19 -11.27
C ALA A 19 -0.55 -15.35 -10.35
N VAL A 20 -1.11 -14.32 -9.71
CA VAL A 20 -0.45 -13.58 -8.64
C VAL A 20 -0.47 -14.41 -7.36
N PRO A 21 0.68 -14.61 -6.69
CA PRO A 21 0.73 -15.36 -5.43
C PRO A 21 -0.07 -14.61 -4.35
N ALA A 22 -0.94 -15.33 -3.64
CA ALA A 22 -1.68 -14.79 -2.51
C ALA A 22 -0.77 -14.70 -1.27
N HIS A 23 -0.70 -13.52 -0.65
CA HIS A 23 -0.05 -13.36 0.65
C HIS A 23 -0.98 -13.94 1.73
N ALA A 24 -0.52 -14.94 2.48
CA ALA A 24 -1.28 -15.52 3.57
C ALA A 24 -1.21 -14.62 4.81
N GLY A 25 -2.25 -13.81 5.03
CA GLY A 25 -2.43 -13.08 6.30
C GLY A 25 -2.98 -14.00 7.40
N SER A 26 -2.63 -13.72 8.66
CA SER A 26 -3.27 -14.38 9.81
C SER A 26 -4.68 -13.82 10.02
N VAL A 27 -5.65 -14.71 10.25
CA VAL A 27 -7.03 -14.33 10.56
C VAL A 27 -7.23 -14.45 12.06
N HIS A 28 -7.58 -13.34 12.71
CA HIS A 28 -7.90 -13.30 14.14
C HIS A 28 -9.41 -13.06 14.29
N ALA A 29 -10.10 -13.91 15.06
CA ALA A 29 -11.49 -13.67 15.41
C ALA A 29 -11.54 -12.52 16.43
N LEU A 30 -12.23 -11.43 16.08
CA LEU A 30 -12.42 -10.28 16.96
C LEU A 30 -13.80 -10.34 17.60
N GLY A 31 -13.85 -10.21 18.92
CA GLY A 31 -15.05 -10.02 19.72
C GLY A 31 -15.52 -8.56 19.75
N ALA A 32 -16.71 -8.34 20.31
CA ALA A 32 -17.22 -7.00 20.53
C ALA A 32 -16.38 -6.27 21.59
N GLY A 33 -15.72 -5.18 21.21
CA GLY A 33 -14.87 -4.38 22.10
C GLY A 33 -13.39 -4.76 22.08
N ASP A 34 -12.98 -5.71 21.23
CA ASP A 34 -11.57 -6.04 21.06
C ASP A 34 -10.78 -4.84 20.50
N LEU A 35 -9.66 -4.53 21.14
CA LEU A 35 -8.68 -3.56 20.66
C LEU A 35 -7.55 -4.31 19.96
N VAL A 36 -7.18 -3.84 18.78
CA VAL A 36 -6.13 -4.44 17.95
C VAL A 36 -4.99 -3.45 17.78
N GLY A 37 -3.76 -3.96 17.87
CA GLY A 37 -2.52 -3.19 17.69
C GLY A 37 -1.79 -2.93 19.01
N GLU A 38 -0.68 -2.20 18.91
CA GLU A 38 0.14 -1.80 20.05
C GLU A 38 0.64 -0.36 19.88
N THR A 39 0.85 0.33 20.99
CA THR A 39 1.52 1.63 20.97
C THR A 39 3.02 1.41 20.78
N LYS A 40 3.60 2.05 19.76
CA LYS A 40 5.02 1.98 19.47
C LYS A 40 5.68 3.33 19.71
N VAL A 41 6.86 3.33 20.33
CA VAL A 41 7.71 4.50 20.53
C VAL A 41 9.02 4.27 19.78
N ILE A 42 9.44 5.27 19.00
CA ILE A 42 10.65 5.23 18.18
C ILE A 42 11.49 6.44 18.56
N ALA A 43 12.78 6.22 18.84
CA ALA A 43 13.72 7.32 19.02
C ALA A 43 14.08 7.90 17.65
N ALA A 44 13.64 9.13 17.38
CA ALA A 44 14.03 9.86 16.18
C ALA A 44 15.45 10.42 16.33
N ARG A 45 16.17 10.52 15.21
CA ARG A 45 17.40 11.31 15.09
C ARG A 45 17.09 12.68 14.52
N TYR A 46 18.05 13.60 14.67
CA TYR A 46 17.93 14.97 14.20
C TYR A 46 17.48 15.06 12.75
N GLU A 47 17.96 14.16 11.88
CA GLU A 47 17.69 14.21 10.45
C GLU A 47 16.38 13.53 10.04
N ASP A 48 15.72 12.79 10.94
CA ASP A 48 14.53 12.03 10.61
C ASP A 48 13.31 12.98 10.51
N THR A 49 12.59 12.90 9.39
CA THR A 49 11.29 13.58 9.24
C THR A 49 10.13 12.61 9.52
N PHE A 50 8.93 13.14 9.76
CA PHE A 50 7.72 12.30 9.85
C PHE A 50 7.49 11.46 8.59
N LEU A 51 7.89 11.97 7.42
CA LEU A 51 7.75 11.22 6.18
C LEU A 51 8.71 10.02 6.13
N ASP A 52 9.93 10.18 6.65
CA ASP A 52 10.92 9.11 6.74
C ASP A 52 10.46 8.02 7.73
N ILE A 53 10.00 8.43 8.92
CA ILE A 53 9.47 7.53 9.95
C ILE A 53 8.23 6.79 9.44
N GLY A 54 7.28 7.51 8.82
CA GLY A 54 6.07 6.93 8.26
C GLY A 54 6.35 5.88 7.19
N ARG A 55 7.32 6.15 6.30
CA ARG A 55 7.75 5.19 5.27
C ARG A 55 8.43 3.96 5.89
N ALA A 56 9.26 4.14 6.92
CA ALA A 56 9.98 3.04 7.56
C ALA A 56 9.07 2.13 8.41
N HIS A 57 7.95 2.67 8.93
CA HIS A 57 7.09 1.95 9.87
C HIS A 57 5.65 1.74 9.40
N GLY A 58 5.30 2.16 8.18
CA GLY A 58 3.98 1.95 7.60
C GLY A 58 2.89 2.78 8.24
N VAL A 59 3.21 3.99 8.71
CA VAL A 59 2.27 4.92 9.38
C VAL A 59 2.06 6.15 8.50
N GLY A 60 0.82 6.61 8.40
CA GLY A 60 0.47 7.79 7.62
C GLY A 60 0.98 9.09 8.25
N PHE A 61 1.28 10.10 7.42
CA PHE A 61 1.71 11.42 7.89
C PHE A 61 0.71 12.06 8.86
N GLU A 62 -0.58 11.96 8.54
CA GLU A 62 -1.66 12.51 9.37
C GLU A 62 -1.83 11.77 10.69
N GLU A 63 -1.51 10.48 10.73
CA GLU A 63 -1.55 9.68 11.96
C GLU A 63 -0.43 10.10 12.89
N LEU A 64 0.79 10.26 12.37
CA LEU A 64 1.94 10.79 13.12
C LEU A 64 1.68 12.22 13.63
N ARG A 65 1.12 13.09 12.79
CA ARG A 65 0.76 14.48 13.16
C ARG A 65 -0.29 14.55 14.26
N LYS A 66 -1.29 13.67 14.23
CA LYS A 66 -2.34 13.60 15.27
C LYS A 66 -1.82 12.99 16.57
N ALA A 67 -0.94 12.01 16.48
CA ALA A 67 -0.31 11.38 17.65
C ALA A 67 0.67 12.31 18.37
N ASN A 68 1.24 13.31 17.67
CA ASN A 68 2.27 14.22 18.19
C ASN A 68 1.94 15.69 17.86
N PRO A 69 0.84 16.25 18.39
CA PRO A 69 0.35 17.58 18.02
C PRO A 69 1.31 18.73 18.36
N GLU A 70 2.22 18.52 19.31
CA GLU A 70 3.24 19.49 19.74
C GLU A 70 4.51 19.50 18.86
N VAL A 71 4.68 18.51 17.97
CA VAL A 71 5.88 18.36 17.14
C VAL A 71 5.68 19.03 15.79
N ASN A 72 6.66 19.83 15.35
CA ASN A 72 6.65 20.41 14.02
C ASN A 72 7.00 19.35 12.97
N ALA A 73 6.01 18.94 12.18
CA ALA A 73 6.15 17.87 11.19
C ALA A 73 7.12 18.17 10.02
N TRP A 74 7.54 19.43 9.83
CA TRP A 74 8.37 19.88 8.71
C TRP A 74 9.81 20.19 9.08
N VAL A 75 10.13 20.18 10.37
CA VAL A 75 11.49 20.39 10.85
C VAL A 75 12.05 19.02 11.23
N PRO A 76 13.29 18.69 10.83
CA PRO A 76 13.98 17.52 11.34
C PRO A 76 14.01 17.61 12.88
N GLY A 77 13.52 16.57 13.56
CA GLY A 77 13.21 16.60 15.00
C GLY A 77 14.43 16.62 15.89
#